data_AF-A0A7W7QF62-F1
#
_entry.id   AF-A0A7W7QF62-F1
#
_cell.length_a   1.000
_cell.length_b   1.000
_cell.length_c   1.000
_cell.angle_alpha   90.00
_cell.angle_beta   90.00
_cell.angle_gamma   90.00
#
_symmetry.space_group_name_H-M   'P 1'
#
loop_
_entity.id
_entity.type
_entity.pdbx_description
1 polymer ?
#
loop_
_entity_poly.entity_id
_entity_poly.type
_entity_poly.pdbx_seq_one_letter_code
_entity_poly.pdbx_strand_id
1 'polypeptide(L)'
;MISQACLRCGERQELVVDLDLRGVPHGFAGHDTVYDWDIVLSCTGCEFGELRVYSHDCWAPRWDEEWDMEWSGQLDAATLDLLRRSLSACQDRSDPKCGCAAHVSLRKTSAYTHKLRIDPNVTPEGERPFAKVTLSDDGLPTFAY
;
A
#
# COMPACT_ATOMS: atom_id res chain seq x y z
N MET A 1 -6.56 -0.27 -13.92
CA MET A 1 -5.08 -0.34 -13.95
C MET A 1 -4.58 0.58 -12.87
N ILE A 2 -3.78 0.07 -11.93
CA ILE A 2 -3.18 0.89 -10.87
C ILE A 2 -2.26 1.93 -11.55
N SER A 3 -2.46 3.22 -11.28
CA SER A 3 -1.58 4.25 -11.83
C SER A 3 -0.16 4.03 -11.32
N GLN A 4 0.82 3.93 -12.23
CA GLN A 4 2.23 3.83 -11.85
C GLN A 4 2.93 5.19 -11.86
N ALA A 5 2.19 6.30 -11.91
CA ALA A 5 2.76 7.64 -11.88
C ALA A 5 2.88 8.14 -10.44
N CYS A 6 4.05 8.66 -10.08
CA CYS A 6 4.33 9.25 -8.79
C CYS A 6 3.52 10.53 -8.60
N LEU A 7 2.76 10.61 -7.51
CA LEU A 7 1.93 11.76 -7.15
C LEU A 7 2.75 13.05 -6.98
N ARG A 8 4.06 12.96 -6.73
CA ARG A 8 4.93 14.11 -6.47
C ARG A 8 5.60 14.68 -7.72
N CYS A 9 6.07 13.83 -8.64
CA CYS A 9 6.85 14.28 -9.79
C CYS A 9 6.41 13.69 -11.14
N GLY A 10 5.36 12.87 -11.17
CA GLY A 10 4.82 12.25 -12.38
C GLY A 10 5.65 11.09 -12.95
N GLU A 11 6.86 10.86 -12.45
CA GLU A 11 7.72 9.75 -12.86
C GLU A 11 7.17 8.39 -12.46
N ARG A 12 7.73 7.32 -13.03
CA ARG A 12 7.31 5.95 -12.73
C ARG A 12 7.54 5.56 -11.27
N GLN A 13 6.62 4.76 -10.73
CA GLN A 13 6.75 4.06 -9.46
C GLN A 13 7.01 2.56 -9.68
N GLU A 14 7.79 1.98 -8.78
CA GLU A 14 8.10 0.55 -8.73
C GLU A 14 7.57 -0.07 -7.44
N LEU A 15 7.16 -1.33 -7.53
CA LEU A 15 6.71 -2.13 -6.38
C LEU A 15 7.89 -2.43 -5.46
N VAL A 16 7.76 -2.01 -4.21
CA VAL A 16 8.69 -2.38 -3.12
C VAL A 16 8.22 -3.69 -2.49
N VAL A 17 6.92 -3.80 -2.21
CA VAL A 17 6.29 -4.99 -1.65
C VAL A 17 4.78 -5.01 -1.92
N ASP A 18 4.25 -6.20 -2.23
CA ASP A 18 2.81 -6.50 -2.23
C ASP A 18 2.46 -7.16 -0.89
N LEU A 19 1.61 -6.52 -0.09
CA LEU A 19 1.38 -6.91 1.31
C LEU A 19 0.19 -7.85 1.46
N ASP A 20 -0.90 -7.56 0.75
CA ASP A 20 -2.11 -8.34 0.85
C ASP A 20 -2.95 -8.21 -0.42
N LEU A 21 -3.70 -9.27 -0.72
CA LEU A 21 -4.64 -9.33 -1.82
C LEU A 21 -5.79 -10.24 -1.42
N ARG A 22 -7.00 -9.68 -1.39
CA ARG A 22 -8.22 -10.42 -1.07
C ARG A 22 -9.22 -10.33 -2.21
N GLY A 23 -9.80 -11.47 -2.57
CA GLY A 23 -10.89 -11.55 -3.54
C GLY A 23 -10.44 -11.53 -5.00
N VAL A 24 -11.39 -11.24 -5.88
CA VAL A 24 -11.22 -11.26 -7.34
C VAL A 24 -11.79 -9.95 -7.90
N PRO A 25 -11.13 -9.28 -8.85
CA PRO A 25 -11.62 -8.03 -9.40
C PRO A 25 -13.03 -8.15 -9.98
N HIS A 26 -13.80 -7.06 -9.90
CA HIS A 26 -15.14 -7.01 -10.48
C HIS A 26 -15.14 -7.37 -11.97
N GLY A 27 -16.11 -8.16 -12.40
CA GLY A 27 -16.26 -8.61 -13.79
C GLY A 27 -15.42 -9.84 -14.18
N PHE A 28 -14.65 -10.41 -13.25
CA PHE A 28 -13.90 -11.65 -13.48
C PHE A 28 -14.59 -12.86 -12.84
N ALA A 29 -14.37 -14.05 -13.41
CA ALA A 29 -14.92 -15.29 -12.88
C ALA A 29 -14.42 -15.57 -11.45
N GLY A 30 -15.33 -15.93 -10.55
CA GLY A 30 -15.01 -16.16 -9.13
C GLY A 30 -15.06 -14.92 -8.24
N HIS A 31 -15.47 -13.78 -8.78
CA HIS A 31 -15.85 -12.61 -7.97
C HIS A 31 -17.12 -12.91 -7.17
N ASP A 32 -17.09 -12.64 -5.86
CA ASP A 32 -18.19 -12.93 -4.94
C ASP A 32 -18.66 -11.68 -4.19
N THR A 33 -17.74 -10.94 -3.54
CA THR A 33 -18.16 -9.85 -2.64
C THR A 33 -17.18 -8.69 -2.48
N VAL A 34 -15.87 -8.92 -2.64
CA VAL A 34 -14.85 -7.90 -2.33
C VAL A 34 -13.61 -8.08 -3.21
N TYR A 35 -12.89 -6.98 -3.44
CA TYR A 35 -11.55 -6.97 -4.01
C TYR A 35 -10.68 -5.91 -3.32
N ASP A 36 -9.72 -6.34 -2.51
CA ASP A 36 -8.84 -5.45 -1.74
C ASP A 36 -7.37 -5.76 -2.02
N TRP A 37 -6.53 -4.74 -1.92
CA TRP A 37 -5.08 -4.91 -1.92
C TRP A 37 -4.36 -3.77 -1.18
N ASP A 38 -3.20 -4.12 -0.63
CA ASP A 38 -2.27 -3.22 0.03
C ASP A 38 -0.89 -3.37 -0.62
N ILE A 39 -0.32 -2.30 -1.16
CA ILE A 39 1.02 -2.33 -1.78
C ILE A 39 1.87 -1.15 -1.33
N VAL A 40 3.19 -1.33 -1.36
CA VAL A 40 4.15 -0.23 -1.20
C VAL A 40 4.88 0.01 -2.51
N LEU A 41 4.91 1.28 -2.91
CA LEU A 41 5.55 1.77 -4.12
C LEU A 41 6.68 2.74 -3.77
N SER A 42 7.68 2.83 -4.64
CA SER A 42 8.74 3.85 -4.60
C SER A 42 8.87 4.50 -5.97
N CYS A 43 8.92 5.83 -6.01
CA CYS A 43 9.23 6.59 -7.22
C CYS A 43 10.68 6.37 -7.67
N THR A 44 10.91 6.17 -8.97
CA THR A 44 12.25 6.04 -9.56
C THR A 44 12.95 7.38 -9.79
N GLY A 45 12.22 8.50 -9.76
CA GLY A 45 12.76 9.84 -10.02
C GLY A 45 13.06 10.67 -8.76
N CYS A 46 12.18 10.63 -7.75
CA CYS A 46 12.29 11.49 -6.56
C CYS A 46 12.29 10.72 -5.23
N GLU A 47 12.38 9.39 -5.27
CA GLU A 47 12.42 8.50 -4.11
C GLU A 47 11.22 8.62 -3.16
N PHE A 48 10.13 9.26 -3.60
CA PHE A 48 8.87 9.31 -2.87
C PHE A 48 8.31 7.89 -2.68
N GLY A 49 8.06 7.51 -1.43
CA GLY A 49 7.42 6.25 -1.09
C GLY A 49 5.93 6.42 -0.85
N GLU A 50 5.17 5.41 -1.23
CA GLU A 50 3.71 5.41 -1.11
C GLU A 50 3.23 4.05 -0.65
N LEU A 51 2.53 4.00 0.48
CA LEU A 51 1.64 2.89 0.82
C LEU A 51 0.31 3.17 0.12
N ARG A 52 -0.14 2.29 -0.76
CA ARG A 52 -1.44 2.41 -1.44
C ARG A 52 -2.33 1.26 -1.03
N VAL A 53 -3.55 1.61 -0.67
CA VAL A 53 -4.57 0.67 -0.21
C VAL A 53 -5.81 0.88 -1.04
N TYR A 54 -6.35 -0.22 -1.56
CA TYR A 54 -7.57 -0.21 -2.34
C TYR A 54 -8.57 -1.19 -1.76
N SER A 55 -9.83 -0.79 -1.79
CA SER A 55 -10.94 -1.65 -1.45
C SER A 55 -12.07 -1.42 -2.43
N HIS A 56 -12.64 -2.53 -2.88
CA HIS A 56 -13.85 -2.56 -3.67
C HIS A 56 -14.83 -3.54 -3.06
N ASP A 57 -16.01 -3.04 -2.71
CA ASP A 57 -17.11 -3.86 -2.25
C ASP A 57 -18.29 -3.79 -3.24
N CYS A 58 -18.95 -4.92 -3.45
CA CYS A 58 -20.08 -5.03 -4.38
C CYS A 58 -21.44 -5.04 -3.65
N TRP A 59 -21.48 -4.53 -2.41
CA TRP A 59 -22.67 -4.63 -1.57
C TRP A 59 -23.63 -3.45 -1.77
N ALA A 60 -23.11 -2.26 -2.08
CA ALA A 60 -23.92 -1.09 -2.41
C ALA A 60 -24.17 -0.98 -3.92
N PRO A 61 -25.28 -0.39 -4.39
CA PRO A 61 -25.40 0.05 -5.77
C PRO A 61 -24.44 1.21 -6.08
N ARG A 62 -23.93 1.31 -7.32
CA ARG A 62 -22.90 2.29 -7.74
C ARG A 62 -23.24 3.78 -7.53
N TRP A 63 -24.47 4.08 -7.17
CA TRP A 63 -25.00 5.44 -6.98
C TRP A 63 -25.24 5.78 -5.52
N ASP A 64 -25.00 4.84 -4.61
CA ASP A 64 -25.19 5.03 -3.16
C ASP A 64 -23.85 5.35 -2.49
N GLU A 65 -22.80 4.58 -2.82
CA GLU A 65 -21.44 4.79 -2.34
C GLU A 65 -20.42 4.58 -3.48
N GLU A 66 -19.23 5.15 -3.30
CA GLU A 66 -18.12 4.89 -4.22
C GLU A 66 -17.63 3.46 -4.07
N TRP A 67 -17.80 2.67 -5.13
CA TRP A 67 -17.37 1.28 -5.16
C TRP A 67 -15.86 1.11 -5.09
N ASP A 68 -15.13 2.03 -5.69
CA ASP A 68 -13.67 2.00 -5.73
C ASP A 68 -13.14 3.01 -4.72
N MET A 69 -12.62 2.52 -3.61
CA MET A 69 -12.00 3.34 -2.58
C MET A 69 -10.49 3.14 -2.63
N GLU A 70 -9.76 4.23 -2.84
CA GLU A 70 -8.30 4.24 -2.81
C GLU A 70 -7.81 5.25 -1.77
N TRP A 71 -6.85 4.80 -0.97
CA TRP A 71 -6.17 5.59 0.03
C TRP A 71 -4.66 5.48 -0.19
N SER A 72 -3.92 6.56 0.07
CA SER A 72 -2.47 6.51 0.10
C SER A 72 -1.90 7.12 1.37
N GLY A 73 -0.71 6.65 1.73
CA GLY A 73 0.11 7.20 2.78
C GLY A 73 1.51 7.46 2.27
N GLN A 74 2.03 8.67 2.50
CA GLN A 74 3.41 8.99 2.20
C GLN A 74 4.37 8.24 3.13
N LEU A 75 5.40 7.65 2.53
CA LEU A 75 6.57 7.10 3.21
C LEU A 75 7.81 7.95 2.88
N ASP A 76 8.61 8.25 3.90
CA ASP A 76 9.89 8.94 3.70
C ASP A 76 10.99 7.96 3.23
N ALA A 77 12.12 8.52 2.78
CA ALA A 77 13.25 7.73 2.29
C ALA A 77 13.80 6.76 3.36
N ALA A 78 13.84 7.20 4.64
CA ALA A 78 14.31 6.35 5.74
C ALA A 78 13.42 5.12 5.96
N THR A 79 12.11 5.30 5.81
CA THR A 79 11.10 4.25 5.88
C THR A 79 11.25 3.27 4.72
N LEU A 80 11.43 3.77 3.49
CA LEU A 80 11.68 2.93 2.32
C LEU A 80 12.97 2.10 2.46
N ASP A 81 14.04 2.70 2.96
CA ASP A 81 15.31 2.00 3.19
C ASP A 81 15.17 0.92 4.26
N LEU A 82 14.42 1.19 5.33
CA LEU A 82 14.14 0.18 6.34
C LEU A 82 13.33 -0.99 5.78
N LEU A 83 12.30 -0.72 4.96
CA LEU A 83 11.52 -1.75 4.28
C LEU A 83 12.39 -2.61 3.36
N ARG A 84 13.19 -1.98 2.49
CA ARG A 84 14.09 -2.68 1.56
C ARG A 84 15.07 -3.59 2.31
N ARG A 85 15.66 -3.11 3.40
CA ARG A 85 16.56 -3.93 4.24
C ARG A 85 15.82 -5.08 4.91
N SER A 86 14.67 -4.81 5.52
CA SER A 86 13.89 -5.82 6.25
C SER A 86 13.35 -6.93 5.35
N LEU A 87 13.11 -6.61 4.07
CA LEU A 87 12.63 -7.55 3.05
C LEU A 87 13.76 -8.12 2.18
N SER A 88 15.03 -7.79 2.44
CA SER A 88 16.17 -8.21 1.61
C SER A 88 16.34 -9.74 1.52
N ALA A 89 15.91 -10.46 2.56
CA ALA A 89 15.93 -11.93 2.59
C ALA A 89 14.66 -12.56 1.98
N CYS A 90 13.64 -11.78 1.65
CA CYS A 90 12.43 -12.29 1.02
C CYS A 90 12.62 -12.46 -0.48
N GLN A 91 12.40 -13.68 -0.98
CA GLN A 91 12.60 -14.03 -2.38
C GLN A 91 11.46 -13.58 -3.29
N ASP A 92 10.26 -13.39 -2.73
CA ASP A 92 9.06 -13.02 -3.49
C ASP A 92 8.31 -11.89 -2.80
N ARG A 93 8.84 -10.68 -2.96
CA ARG A 93 8.23 -9.45 -2.42
C ARG A 93 6.97 -9.03 -3.17
N SER A 94 6.71 -9.64 -4.33
CA SER A 94 5.55 -9.38 -5.17
C SER A 94 4.42 -10.37 -4.95
N ASP A 95 4.62 -11.42 -4.15
CA ASP A 95 3.56 -12.35 -3.80
C ASP A 95 2.82 -11.83 -2.55
N PRO A 96 1.57 -11.35 -2.69
CA PRO A 96 0.76 -10.91 -1.56
C PRO A 96 0.49 -12.04 -0.55
N LYS A 97 0.67 -13.30 -0.94
CA LYS A 97 0.50 -14.47 -0.08
C LYS A 97 1.81 -14.93 0.58
N CYS A 98 2.90 -14.18 0.39
CA CYS A 98 4.17 -14.50 1.01
C CYS A 98 4.01 -14.63 2.53
N GLY A 99 4.45 -15.76 3.07
CA GLY A 99 4.31 -16.12 4.49
C GLY A 99 5.54 -15.78 5.33
N CYS A 100 6.52 -15.05 4.81
CA CYS A 100 7.71 -14.72 5.59
C CYS A 100 7.37 -13.77 6.75
N ALA A 101 8.15 -13.81 7.83
CA ALA A 101 7.87 -13.06 9.05
C ALA A 101 7.70 -11.55 8.81
N ALA A 102 8.50 -10.97 7.90
CA ALA A 102 8.40 -9.56 7.53
C ALA A 102 7.05 -9.22 6.84
N HIS A 103 6.59 -10.04 5.89
CA HIS A 103 5.27 -9.84 5.25
C HIS A 103 4.14 -10.00 6.25
N VAL A 104 4.18 -11.04 7.08
CA VAL A 104 3.15 -11.31 8.10
C VAL A 104 3.06 -10.14 9.09
N SER A 105 4.21 -9.63 9.54
CA SER A 105 4.27 -8.47 10.45
C SER A 105 3.70 -7.21 9.79
N LEU A 106 4.16 -6.87 8.59
CA LEU A 106 3.69 -5.70 7.85
C LEU A 106 2.18 -5.76 7.58
N ARG A 107 1.67 -6.88 7.05
CA ARG A 107 0.24 -7.09 6.76
C ARG A 107 -0.63 -6.92 8.00
N LYS A 108 -0.19 -7.45 9.13
CA LYS A 108 -0.91 -7.29 10.41
C LYS A 108 -1.03 -5.81 10.79
N THR A 109 -0.01 -5.02 10.55
CA THR A 109 0.04 -3.61 10.95
C THR A 109 -0.57 -2.64 9.92
N SER A 110 -0.61 -3.00 8.63
CA SER A 110 -1.27 -2.18 7.58
C SER A 110 -2.79 -2.16 7.73
N ALA A 111 -3.39 -3.20 8.30
CA ALA A 111 -4.82 -3.22 8.61
C ALA A 111 -5.25 -2.09 9.57
N TYR A 112 -4.31 -1.54 10.36
CA TYR A 112 -4.56 -0.48 11.34
C TYR A 112 -4.10 0.90 10.89
N THR A 113 -3.63 1.04 9.64
CA THR A 113 -3.34 2.36 9.07
C THR A 113 -4.62 3.18 9.15
N HIS A 114 -4.57 4.36 9.78
CA HIS A 114 -5.52 5.40 9.39
C HIS A 114 -5.39 5.51 7.86
N LYS A 115 -6.48 5.64 7.12
CA LYS A 115 -6.45 5.70 5.65
C LYS A 115 -7.01 7.06 5.24
N LEU A 116 -6.18 7.93 4.66
CA LEU A 116 -6.65 9.21 4.13
C LEU A 116 -6.99 9.03 2.66
N ARG A 117 -8.19 9.46 2.30
CA ARG A 117 -8.64 9.40 0.91
C ARG A 117 -7.79 10.39 0.13
N ILE A 118 -7.21 9.95 -0.98
CA ILE A 118 -6.41 10.82 -1.83
C ILE A 118 -7.34 11.87 -2.45
N ASP A 119 -7.12 13.14 -2.15
CA ASP A 119 -7.61 14.21 -3.00
C ASP A 119 -6.51 14.51 -4.04
N PRO A 120 -6.73 14.16 -5.33
CA PRO A 120 -5.73 14.39 -6.37
C PRO A 120 -5.43 15.88 -6.61
N ASN A 121 -6.16 16.80 -5.97
CA ASN A 121 -5.97 18.25 -6.08
C ASN A 121 -5.18 18.88 -4.92
N VAL A 122 -4.79 18.11 -3.90
CA VAL A 122 -4.02 18.64 -2.76
C VAL A 122 -2.53 18.52 -3.07
N THR A 123 -1.82 19.64 -3.01
CA THR A 123 -0.37 19.70 -3.20
C THR A 123 0.39 19.14 -1.99
N PRO A 124 1.56 18.48 -2.17
CA PRO A 124 2.29 17.77 -1.10
C PRO A 124 2.89 18.66 0.00
N GLU A 125 2.67 19.98 -0.05
CA GLU A 125 3.23 20.92 0.93
C GLU A 125 2.32 20.99 2.16
N GLY A 126 2.53 20.06 3.09
CA GLY A 126 1.85 20.05 4.39
C GLY A 126 1.54 18.66 4.96
N GLU A 127 1.75 17.61 4.16
CA GLU A 127 1.43 16.25 4.57
C GLU A 127 2.51 15.69 5.51
N ARG A 128 2.11 15.35 6.72
CA ARG A 128 2.96 14.57 7.64
C ARG A 128 3.10 13.16 7.07
N PRO A 129 4.29 12.53 7.12
CA PRO A 129 4.42 11.12 6.74
C PRO A 129 3.39 10.30 7.51
N PHE A 130 2.54 9.62 6.76
CA PHE A 130 1.28 9.07 7.26
C PHE A 130 1.47 7.69 7.87
N ALA A 131 2.45 6.96 7.36
CA ALA A 131 2.89 5.69 7.90
C ALA A 131 4.42 5.72 8.02
N LYS A 132 4.92 5.39 9.21
CA LYS A 132 6.36 5.16 9.41
C LYS A 132 6.56 3.67 9.59
N VAL A 133 7.59 3.10 8.98
CA VAL A 133 8.01 1.73 9.34
C VAL A 133 9.02 1.81 10.47
N THR A 134 8.79 1.01 11.49
CA THR A 134 9.70 0.79 12.61
C THR A 134 10.02 -0.69 12.70
N LEU A 135 10.92 -1.05 13.61
CA LEU A 135 11.15 -2.44 13.99
C LEU A 135 10.45 -2.70 15.32
N SER A 136 9.74 -3.83 15.42
CA SER A 136 9.26 -4.38 16.70
C SER A 136 10.41 -4.95 17.53
N ASP A 137 10.13 -5.35 18.76
CA ASP A 137 11.12 -5.90 19.70
C ASP A 137 11.85 -7.16 19.17
N ASP A 138 11.18 -7.94 18.32
CA ASP A 138 11.73 -9.11 17.63
C ASP A 138 12.44 -8.76 16.30
N GLY A 139 12.59 -7.46 16.00
CA GLY A 139 13.30 -6.96 14.83
C GLY A 139 12.52 -7.05 13.52
N LEU A 140 11.20 -7.27 13.56
CA LEU A 140 10.36 -7.32 12.37
C LEU A 140 9.85 -5.92 11.98
N PRO A 141 9.73 -5.64 10.67
CA PRO A 141 9.18 -4.36 10.22
C PRO A 141 7.68 -4.27 10.53
N THR A 142 7.26 -3.13 11.07
CA THR A 142 5.87 -2.81 11.43
C THR A 142 5.53 -1.40 10.99
N PHE A 143 4.30 -1.17 10.53
CA PHE A 143 3.79 0.19 10.39
C PHE A 143 3.43 0.77 11.77
N ALA A 144 3.88 1.99 12.03
CA ALA A 144 3.64 2.77 13.23
C ALA A 144 2.96 4.10 12.88
N TYR A 145 2.03 4.53 13.74
CA TYR A 145 1.17 5.70 13.59
C TYR A 145 1.30 6.64 14.79
#